data_AF-A0A8S8ZA47-F1
#
_entry.id   AF-A0A8S8ZA47-F1
#
_cell.length_a   1.000
_cell.length_b   1.000
_cell.length_c   1.000
_cell.angle_alpha   90.00
_cell.angle_beta   90.00
_cell.angle_gamma   90.00
#
_symmetry.space_group_name_H-M   'P 1'
#
loop_
_entity.id
_entity.type
_entity.pdbx_description
1 polymer ?
#
loop_
_entity_poly.entity_id
_entity_poly.type
_entity_poly.pdbx_seq_one_letter_code
_entity_poly.pdbx_strand_id
1 'polypeptide(L)' 'MIDVPLDKVDVWKEGRFIKKICFKIKTDEDEKSYKFGVMGTSGWLEEIQDAIEDFKNQ' A
#
# COMPACT_ATOMS: atom_id res chain seq x y z
N MET A 1 -11.73 -10.90 -3.06
CA MET A 1 -10.44 -10.77 -3.76
C MET A 1 -10.44 -9.39 -4.38
N ILE A 2 -9.39 -8.59 -4.14
CA ILE A 2 -9.22 -7.27 -4.78
C ILE A 2 -8.15 -7.48 -5.85
N ASP A 3 -8.48 -7.21 -7.09
CA ASP A 3 -7.57 -7.35 -8.23
C ASP A 3 -7.42 -5.98 -8.88
N VAL A 4 -6.29 -5.32 -8.64
CA VAL A 4 -5.99 -3.98 -9.14
C VAL A 4 -4.51 -3.85 -9.53
N PRO A 5 -4.19 -3.05 -10.55
CA PRO A 5 -2.81 -2.74 -10.90
C PRO A 5 -2.05 -2.06 -9.75
N LEU A 6 -0.78 -2.43 -9.56
CA LEU A 6 0.06 -1.87 -8.49
C LEU A 6 0.33 -0.38 -8.67
N ASP A 7 0.32 0.15 -9.91
CA ASP A 7 0.51 1.58 -10.17
C ASP A 7 -0.63 2.45 -9.62
N LYS A 8 -1.82 1.85 -9.42
CA LYS A 8 -3.01 2.49 -8.85
C LYS A 8 -3.09 2.38 -7.32
N VAL A 9 -2.05 1.85 -6.67
CA VAL A 9 -1.98 1.65 -5.22
C VAL A 9 -0.99 2.62 -4.59
N ASP A 10 -1.47 3.41 -3.64
CA ASP A 10 -0.64 4.21 -2.74
C ASP A 10 -0.51 3.50 -1.39
N VAL A 11 0.70 3.46 -0.84
CA VAL A 11 0.99 2.82 0.46
C VAL A 11 1.61 3.82 1.45
N TRP A 12 1.17 3.80 2.71
CA TRP A 12 1.77 4.62 3.77
C TRP A 12 1.64 3.97 5.16
N LYS A 13 2.39 4.51 6.13
CA LYS A 13 2.29 4.13 7.55
C LYS A 13 1.32 5.04 8.27
N GLU A 14 0.45 4.46 9.08
CA GLU A 14 -0.43 5.20 10.00
C GLU A 14 -0.20 4.73 11.44
N GLY A 15 -0.27 5.66 12.39
CA GLY A 15 -0.28 5.35 13.82
C GLY A 15 1.06 5.54 14.52
N ARG A 16 1.00 6.12 15.74
CA ARG A 16 2.17 6.43 16.58
C ARG A 16 2.55 5.27 17.51
N PHE A 17 1.56 4.50 17.98
CA PHE A 17 1.74 3.41 18.94
C PHE A 17 1.55 2.03 18.29
N ILE A 18 0.45 1.83 17.56
CA ILE A 18 0.24 0.66 16.71
C ILE A 18 0.48 1.12 15.28
N LYS A 19 1.62 0.71 14.72
CA LYS A 19 1.93 1.00 13.33
C LYS A 19 1.05 0.14 12.44
N LYS A 20 0.38 0.76 11.48
CA LYS A 20 -0.43 0.10 10.44
C LYS A 20 0.13 0.44 9.08
N ILE A 21 0.02 -0.48 8.14
CA ILE A 21 0.22 -0.22 6.72
C ILE A 21 -1.15 0.04 6.11
N CYS A 22 -1.26 1.18 5.45
CA CYS A 22 -2.46 1.61 4.78
C CYS A 22 -2.24 1.54 3.28
N PHE A 23 -3.21 0.99 2.56
CA PHE A 23 -3.27 0.93 1.11
C PHE A 23 -4.44 1.77 0.65
N LYS A 24 -4.22 2.57 -0.38
CA LYS A 24 -5.26 3.35 -1.03
C LYS A 24 -5.25 2.99 -2.49
N ILE A 25 -6.39 2.53 -2.95
CA ILE A 25 -6.60 2.09 -4.32
C ILE A 25 -7.40 3.17 -5.00
N LYS A 26 -6.83 3.77 -6.04
CA LYS A 26 -7.48 4.78 -6.87
C LYS A 26 -7.93 4.13 -8.17
N THR A 27 -9.22 3.92 -8.33
CA THR A 27 -9.83 3.56 -9.62
C THR A 27 -10.52 4.78 -10.20
N ASP A 28 -10.77 4.78 -11.51
CA ASP A 28 -11.39 5.91 -12.22
C ASP A 28 -12.80 6.26 -11.69
N GLU A 29 -13.46 5.30 -11.03
CA GLU A 29 -14.81 5.44 -10.50
C GLU A 29 -14.86 5.54 -8.97
N ASP A 30 -13.87 4.99 -8.26
CA ASP A 30 -13.89 4.84 -6.81
C ASP A 30 -12.50 4.92 -6.16
N GLU A 31 -12.48 5.46 -4.94
CA GLU A 31 -11.31 5.49 -4.08
C GLU A 31 -11.57 4.66 -2.81
N LYS A 32 -10.81 3.58 -2.60
CA LYS A 32 -10.97 2.71 -1.42
C LYS A 32 -9.68 2.62 -0.62
N SER A 33 -9.82 2.70 0.71
CA SER A 33 -8.69 2.61 1.63
C SER A 33 -8.80 1.36 2.51
N TYR A 34 -7.70 0.62 2.63
CA TYR A 34 -7.57 -0.60 3.41
C TYR A 34 -6.43 -0.43 4.42
N LYS A 35 -6.61 -0.94 5.65
CA LYS A 35 -5.62 -0.79 6.73
C LYS A 35 -5.29 -2.15 7.34
N PHE A 36 -4.01 -2.46 7.42
CA PHE A 36 -3.50 -3.72 7.97
C PHE A 36 -2.56 -3.43 9.14
N GLY A 37 -2.84 -4.05 10.28
CA GLY A 37 -1.90 -4.08 11.39
C GLY A 37 -0.92 -5.23 11.18
N VAL A 38 0.33 -4.92 10.83
CA VAL A 38 1.40 -5.91 10.67
C VAL A 38 2.49 -5.68 11.72
N MET A 39 3.09 -6.75 12.23
CA MET A 39 4.28 -6.63 13.07
C MET A 39 5.48 -6.28 12.19
N GLY A 40 6.25 -5.25 12.56
CA GLY A 40 7.40 -4.81 11.77
C GLY A 40 7.05 -4.05 10.48
N THR A 41 6.16 -3.04 10.58
CA THR A 41 5.69 -2.25 9.42
C THR A 41 6.77 -1.57 8.58
N SER A 42 8.02 -1.44 9.07
CA SER A 42 9.05 -0.73 8.32
C SER A 42 9.49 -1.46 7.05
N GLY A 43 9.87 -2.74 7.16
CA GLY A 43 10.26 -3.54 5.99
C GLY A 43 9.10 -3.71 5.01
N TRP A 44 7.88 -3.89 5.52
CA TRP A 44 6.68 -3.99 4.68
C TRP A 44 6.48 -2.76 3.78
N LEU A 45 6.64 -1.55 4.32
CA LEU A 45 6.45 -0.35 3.50
C LEU A 45 7.50 -0.27 2.39
N GLU A 46 8.77 -0.52 2.72
CA GLU A 46 9.89 -0.46 1.78
C GLU A 46 9.71 -1.49 0.67
N GLU A 47 9.47 -2.77 1.00
CA GLU A 47 9.26 -3.83 0.02
C GLU A 47 8.06 -3.57 -0.91
N ILE A 48 6.98 -3.01 -0.40
CA ILE A 48 5.81 -2.67 -1.22
C ILE A 48 6.10 -1.47 -2.12
N GLN A 49 6.80 -0.46 -1.61
CA GLN A 49 7.19 0.70 -2.41
C GLN A 49 8.12 0.30 -3.55
N ASP A 50 9.14 -0.50 -3.25
CA ASP A 50 10.08 -1.05 -4.24
C ASP A 50 9.32 -1.86 -5.31
N ALA A 51 8.39 -2.74 -4.91
CA ALA A 51 7.60 -3.52 -5.85
C ALA A 51 6.69 -2.65 -6.75
N ILE A 52 6.15 -1.55 -6.24
CA ILE A 52 5.37 -0.59 -7.03
C ILE A 52 6.27 0.16 -8.02
N GLU A 53 7.48 0.54 -7.60
CA GLU A 53 8.46 1.22 -8.47
C GLU A 53 8.96 0.28 -9.57
N ASP A 54 9.30 -0.95 -9.24
CA ASP A 54 9.69 -1.98 -10.22
C ASP A 54 8.58 -2.23 -11.25
N PHE A 55 7.32 -2.30 -10.81
CA PHE A 55 6.17 -2.46 -11.71
C PHE A 55 6.01 -1.27 -12.67
N LYS A 56 6.31 -0.04 -12.24
CA LYS A 56 6.25 1.16 -13.08
C LYS A 56 7.40 1.28 -14.07
N ASN A 57 8.52 0.61 -13.79
CA ASN A 57 9.73 0.63 -14.60
C ASN A 57 9.85 -0.56 -15.56
N GLN A 58 8.88 -1.49 -15.57
CA GLN A 58 8.71 -2.53 -16.60
C GLN A 58 8.07 -1.96 -17.87
#